data_AF-A0A7V9LVE0-F1
#
_entry.id   AF-A0A7V9LVE0-F1
#
_cell.length_a   1.000
_cell.length_b   1.000
_cell.length_c   1.000
_cell.angle_alpha   90.00
_cell.angle_beta   90.00
_cell.angle_gamma   90.00
#
_symmetry.space_group_name_H-M   'P 1'
#
loop_
_entity.id
_entity.type
_entity.pdbx_description
1 polymer ?
#
loop_
_entity_poly.entity_id
_entity_poly.type
_entity_poly.pdbx_seq_one_letter_code
_entity_poly.pdbx_strand_id
1 'polypeptide(L)'
;YLDEAERLADRVGVIADGRIVAVDTPAMLGGRGTAAATVSWRGPNGPEHISTDAPTKVVRDIADSFGGAEIPELVVSRPTLEDVYLQMIGAAK
;
A
#
# COMPACT_ATOMS: atom_id res chain seq x y z
N TYR A 1 -2.33 15.22 -9.52
CA TYR A 1 -3.22 15.11 -10.71
C TYR A 1 -3.91 13.74 -10.80
N LEU A 2 -3.33 12.64 -10.29
CA LEU A 2 -4.01 11.35 -10.09
C LEU A 2 -5.04 11.38 -8.95
N ASP A 3 -4.79 12.27 -8.00
CA ASP A 3 -5.59 12.58 -6.81
C ASP A 3 -7.00 13.10 -7.16
N GLU A 4 -7.17 13.80 -8.29
CA GLU A 4 -8.50 14.21 -8.78
C GLU A 4 -9.27 13.01 -9.37
N ALA A 5 -8.57 12.06 -9.99
CA ALA A 5 -9.17 10.83 -10.52
C ALA A 5 -9.65 9.89 -9.40
N GLU A 6 -8.96 9.85 -8.25
CA GLU A 6 -9.42 9.11 -7.07
C GLU A 6 -10.74 9.66 -6.51
N ARG A 7 -10.98 10.97 -6.65
CA ARG A 7 -12.11 11.66 -6.00
C ARG A 7 -13.38 11.71 -6.86
N LEU A 8 -13.27 11.58 -8.17
CA LEU A 8 -14.37 11.80 -9.14
C LEU A 8 -14.71 10.59 -10.01
N ALA A 9 -13.82 9.60 -10.15
CA ALA A 9 -14.05 8.50 -11.07
C ALA A 9 -14.71 7.28 -10.40
N ASP A 10 -15.79 6.79 -10.99
CA ASP A 10 -16.40 5.51 -10.59
C ASP A 10 -15.51 4.32 -11.02
N ARG A 11 -14.74 4.47 -12.11
CA ARG A 11 -13.81 3.48 -12.66
C ARG A 11 -12.61 4.14 -13.34
N VAL A 12 -11.44 3.53 -13.22
CA VAL A 12 -10.18 3.95 -13.83
C VAL A 12 -9.67 2.81 -14.70
N GLY A 13 -9.19 3.14 -15.90
CA GLY A 13 -8.51 2.21 -16.79
C GLY A 13 -7.06 2.65 -16.99
N VAL A 14 -6.11 1.73 -16.85
CA VAL A 14 -4.69 1.95 -17.16
C VAL A 14 -4.42 1.41 -18.56
N ILE A 15 -3.81 2.25 -19.41
CA ILE A 15 -3.39 1.88 -20.77
C ILE A 15 -1.88 2.01 -20.86
N ALA A 16 -1.21 0.94 -21.29
CA ALA A 16 0.22 0.90 -21.59
C ALA A 16 0.41 0.21 -22.96
N ASP A 17 1.33 0.72 -23.79
CA ASP A 17 1.61 0.21 -25.14
C ASP A 17 0.38 0.01 -26.04
N GLY A 18 -0.60 0.92 -25.92
CA GLY A 18 -1.85 0.86 -26.69
C GLY A 18 -2.79 -0.28 -26.27
N ARG A 19 -2.55 -0.93 -25.12
CA ARG A 19 -3.39 -1.98 -24.56
C ARG A 19 -3.87 -1.59 -23.16
N ILE A 20 -5.11 -1.97 -22.86
CA ILE A 20 -5.67 -1.85 -21.52
C ILE A 20 -5.01 -2.90 -20.63
N VAL A 21 -4.32 -2.46 -19.58
CA VAL A 21 -3.60 -3.35 -18.64
C VAL A 21 -4.34 -3.57 -17.32
N ALA A 22 -5.25 -2.66 -16.93
CA ALA A 22 -6.17 -2.84 -15.80
C ALA A 22 -7.40 -1.94 -15.94
N VAL A 23 -8.57 -2.40 -15.47
CA VAL A 23 -9.78 -1.57 -15.33
C VAL A 23 -10.49 -1.93 -14.04
N ASP A 24 -10.56 -1.02 -13.08
CA ASP A 24 -11.30 -1.19 -11.82
C ASP A 24 -11.67 0.16 -11.20
N THR A 25 -12.37 0.17 -10.06
CA THR A 25 -12.55 1.36 -9.23
C THR A 25 -11.20 1.92 -8.77
N PRO A 26 -11.05 3.23 -8.52
CA PRO A 26 -9.78 3.79 -8.01
C PRO A 26 -9.25 3.07 -6.76
N ALA A 27 -10.14 2.60 -5.89
CA ALA A 27 -9.80 1.88 -4.66
C ALA A 27 -9.25 0.45 -4.91
N MET A 28 -9.59 -0.16 -6.05
CA MET A 28 -9.22 -1.55 -6.38
C MET A 28 -8.22 -1.64 -7.54
N LEU A 29 -7.97 -0.55 -8.25
CA LEU A 29 -7.11 -0.55 -9.43
C LEU A 29 -5.70 -1.06 -9.11
N GLY A 30 -5.23 -2.01 -9.92
CA GLY A 30 -3.95 -2.69 -9.75
C GLY A 30 -3.83 -3.50 -8.44
N GLY A 31 -4.96 -3.91 -7.86
CA GLY A 31 -5.00 -4.74 -6.66
C GLY A 31 -4.71 -3.98 -5.37
N ARG A 32 -4.76 -2.64 -5.35
CA ARG A 32 -4.40 -1.79 -4.20
C ARG A 32 -5.19 -2.10 -2.92
N GLY A 33 -6.47 -2.46 -3.05
CA GLY A 33 -7.31 -2.90 -1.92
C GLY A 33 -6.82 -4.20 -1.26
N THR A 34 -6.12 -5.04 -2.03
CA THR A 34 -5.53 -6.31 -1.59
C THR A 34 -4.00 -6.26 -1.49
N ALA A 35 -3.36 -5.17 -1.91
CA ALA A 35 -1.92 -5.03 -1.91
C ALA A 35 -1.39 -5.03 -0.47
N ALA A 36 -0.27 -5.73 -0.27
CA ALA A 36 0.39 -5.80 1.03
C ALA A 36 0.62 -4.38 1.59
N ALA A 37 0.20 -4.18 2.82
CA ALA A 37 0.44 -2.94 3.56
C ALA A 37 1.86 -2.96 4.11
N THR A 38 2.50 -1.79 4.15
CA THR A 38 3.77 -1.61 4.86
C THR A 38 3.46 -1.11 6.27
N VAL A 39 3.94 -1.85 7.27
CA VAL A 39 3.96 -1.44 8.67
C VAL A 39 5.40 -1.03 9.00
N SER A 40 5.62 0.20 9.45
CA SER A 40 6.94 0.68 9.88
C SER A 40 6.87 1.27 11.28
N TRP A 41 7.93 1.07 12.06
CA TRP A 41 8.05 1.55 13.43
C TRP A 41 9.53 1.75 13.79
N ARG A 42 9.81 2.32 14.96
CA ARG A 42 11.15 2.32 15.55
C ARG A 42 11.29 1.17 16.54
N GLY A 43 12.05 0.15 16.15
CA GLY A 43 12.43 -0.98 16.97
C GLY A 43 13.66 -0.70 17.85
N PRO A 44 14.10 -1.70 18.64
CA PRO A 44 15.24 -1.56 19.55
C PRO A 44 16.57 -1.31 18.83
N ASN A 45 16.68 -1.69 17.56
CA ASN A 45 17.88 -1.52 16.73
C ASN A 45 17.77 -0.34 15.73
N GLY A 46 16.69 0.45 15.80
CA GLY A 46 16.43 1.55 14.87
C GLY A 46 15.15 1.37 14.07
N PRO A 47 15.00 2.07 12.92
CA PRO A 47 13.82 1.97 12.06
C PRO A 47 13.66 0.56 11.49
N GLU A 48 12.46 -0.01 11.63
CA GLU A 48 12.08 -1.33 11.13
C GLU A 48 10.80 -1.21 10.28
N HIS A 49 10.65 -2.09 9.29
CA HIS A 49 9.44 -2.18 8.48
C HIS A 49 9.18 -3.60 7.99
N ILE A 50 7.92 -3.90 7.72
CA ILE A 50 7.49 -5.17 7.13
C ILE A 50 6.32 -4.95 6.17
N SER A 51 6.35 -5.66 5.03
CA SER A 51 5.22 -5.74 4.10
C SER A 51 4.34 -6.94 4.46
N THR A 52 3.03 -6.74 4.58
CA THR A 52 2.09 -7.75 5.06
C THR A 52 0.67 -7.55 4.53
N ASP A 53 -0.03 -8.65 4.28
CA ASP A 53 -1.46 -8.64 3.95
C ASP A 53 -2.36 -8.56 5.20
N ALA A 54 -1.76 -8.73 6.39
CA ALA A 54 -2.46 -8.72 7.68
C ALA A 54 -1.90 -7.64 8.65
N PRO A 55 -1.97 -6.34 8.29
CA PRO A 55 -1.33 -5.27 9.05
C PRO A 55 -1.82 -5.18 10.50
N THR A 56 -3.11 -5.41 10.76
CA THR A 56 -3.67 -5.39 12.12
C THR A 56 -3.10 -6.50 13.01
N LYS A 57 -2.79 -7.68 12.44
CA LYS A 57 -2.13 -8.76 13.18
C LYS A 57 -0.70 -8.35 13.52
N VAL A 58 0.04 -7.87 12.53
CA VAL A 58 1.43 -7.41 12.72
C VAL A 58 1.53 -6.31 13.77
N VAL A 59 0.66 -5.30 13.71
CA VAL A 59 0.63 -4.22 14.71
C VAL A 59 0.38 -4.77 16.12
N ARG A 60 -0.50 -5.76 16.27
CA ARG A 60 -0.74 -6.42 17.56
C ARG A 60 0.49 -7.16 18.06
N ASP A 61 1.11 -7.97 17.20
CA ASP A 61 2.30 -8.74 17.55
C ASP A 61 3.46 -7.82 17.97
N ILE A 62 3.61 -6.66 17.30
CA ILE A 62 4.57 -5.62 17.68
C ILE A 62 4.19 -5.01 19.03
N ALA A 63 2.94 -4.61 19.23
CA ALA A 63 2.49 -4.02 20.50
C ALA A 63 2.74 -4.96 21.69
N ASP A 64 2.49 -6.26 21.51
CA ASP A 64 2.76 -7.28 22.52
C ASP A 64 4.26 -7.35 22.85
N SER A 65 5.15 -7.19 21.86
CA SER A 65 6.61 -7.12 22.08
C SER A 65 7.05 -5.89 22.88
N PHE A 66 6.28 -4.80 22.82
CA PHE A 66 6.45 -3.59 23.64
C PHE A 66 5.70 -3.66 24.98
N GLY A 67 5.16 -4.82 25.37
CA GLY A 67 4.42 -4.99 26.62
C GLY A 67 3.06 -4.30 26.64
N GLY A 68 2.44 -4.10 25.47
CA GLY A 68 1.18 -3.38 25.31
C GLY A 68 1.30 -1.85 25.38
N ALA A 69 2.53 -1.32 25.39
CA ALA A 69 2.80 0.11 25.31
C ALA A 69 2.67 0.63 23.86
N GLU A 70 2.65 1.95 23.72
CA GLU A 70 2.61 2.63 22.41
C GLU A 70 3.82 2.23 21.56
N ILE A 71 3.57 1.91 20.28
CA ILE A 71 4.62 1.57 19.32
C ILE A 71 5.26 2.87 18.81
N PRO A 72 6.57 3.10 19.03
CA PRO A 72 7.20 4.34 18.61
C PRO A 72 7.22 4.50 17.08
N GLU A 73 6.81 5.69 16.61
CA GLU A 73 6.80 6.06 15.18
C GLU A 73 6.03 5.08 14.28
N LEU A 74 4.97 4.46 14.80
CA LEU A 74 4.14 3.56 14.03
C LEU A 74 3.48 4.27 12.83
N VAL A 75 3.71 3.71 11.64
CA VAL A 75 3.01 4.07 10.41
C VAL A 75 2.52 2.81 9.74
N VAL A 76 1.25 2.82 9.32
CA VAL A 76 0.65 1.77 8.51
C VAL A 76 0.17 2.42 7.22
N SER A 77 0.76 2.04 6.09
CA SER A 77 0.41 2.60 4.78
C SER A 77 0.16 1.49 3.77
N ARG A 78 -0.75 1.73 2.84
CA ARG A 78 -0.90 0.93 1.62
C ARG A 78 -0.28 1.72 0.46
N PRO A 79 0.30 1.04 -0.54
CA PRO A 79 0.83 1.70 -1.72
C PRO A 79 -0.26 2.57 -2.36
N THR A 80 0.14 3.72 -2.90
CA THR A 80 -0.75 4.64 -3.61
C THR A 80 -1.13 4.11 -4.99
N LEU A 81 -2.11 4.75 -5.64
CA LEU A 81 -2.44 4.42 -7.03
C LEU A 81 -1.23 4.65 -7.95
N GLU A 82 -0.47 5.70 -7.67
CA GLU A 82 0.77 6.02 -8.37
C GLU A 82 1.83 4.93 -8.15
N ASP A 83 2.03 4.47 -6.92
CA ASP A 83 2.99 3.39 -6.61
C ASP A 83 2.65 2.09 -7.35
N VAL A 84 1.36 1.72 -7.36
CA VAL A 84 0.86 0.54 -8.09
C VAL A 84 1.01 0.72 -9.60
N TYR A 85 0.68 1.90 -10.12
CA TYR A 85 0.87 2.25 -11.53
C TYR A 85 2.35 2.16 -11.95
N LEU A 86 3.27 2.68 -11.13
CA LEU A 86 4.71 2.61 -11.36
C LEU A 86 5.23 1.17 -11.31
N GLN A 87 4.74 0.34 -10.39
CA GLN A 87 5.08 -1.10 -10.36
C GLN A 87 4.62 -1.83 -11.63
N MET A 88 3.43 -1.55 -12.13
CA MET A 88 2.91 -2.20 -13.34
C MET A 88 3.72 -1.84 -14.60
N ILE A 89 4.22 -0.60 -14.69
CA ILE A 89 5.06 -0.17 -15.81
C ILE A 89 6.53 -0.61 -15.64
N GLY A 90 7.04 -0.61 -14.40
CA GLY A 90 8.39 -1.06 -14.09
C GLY A 90 8.60 -2.57 -14.28
N ALA A 91 7.56 -3.39 -14.10
CA ALA A 91 7.58 -4.82 -14.37
C ALA A 91 7.47 -5.18 -15.86
N ALA A 92 7.17 -4.22 -16.73
CA ALA A 92 7.03 -4.42 -18.18
C ALA A 92 8.38 -4.38 -18.93
N LYS A 93 9.50 -4.67 -18.27
CA LYS A 93 10.84 -4.69 -18.87
C LYS A 93 11.44 -6.09 -18.86
#